data_AF-A0A7P0TA32-F1
#
_entry.id   AF-A0A7P0TA32-F1
#
_cell.length_a   1.000
_cell.length_b   1.000
_cell.length_c   1.000
_cell.angle_alpha   90.00
_cell.angle_beta   90.00
_cell.angle_gamma   90.00
#
_symmetry.space_group_name_H-M   'P 1'
#
loop_
_entity.id
_entity.type
_entity.pdbx_description
1 polymer ?
#
loop_
_entity_poly.entity_id
_entity_poly.type
_entity_poly.pdbx_seq_one_letter_code
_entity_poly.pdbx_strand_id
1 'polypeptide(L)'
;MPNEGIPHSSQTQEQDCLQSQPVSNNEEMAIKQESGGDGEVEEYLSFRSVGDGLSTSAVGCASAAPRRGPALLHIDRHQIQAVEPSAQALELQGLGVDVYDQDVLEQGVLQQVDNAIHEASRASQLVDVEKEYRSVLDDLTSCTTSLRQINKIIEQLSPQAATSRDINRKLDSVKRQKYNKEQQLKKITAKQKHLQAILGGAEVKIELDHASLEEDAVPRCLEH
;
A
#
# COMPACT_ATOMS: atom_id res chain seq x y z
N MET A 1 31.85 -63.73 -13.45
CA MET A 1 31.05 -64.77 -14.12
C MET A 1 30.46 -65.65 -13.03
N PRO A 2 29.13 -65.85 -12.91
CA PRO A 2 27.97 -65.26 -13.62
C PRO A 2 27.51 -63.92 -12.94
N ASN A 3 26.64 -63.04 -13.48
CA ASN A 3 25.17 -63.08 -13.77
C ASN A 3 24.32 -63.41 -12.51
N GLU A 4 23.20 -62.76 -12.14
CA GLU A 4 22.37 -61.62 -12.62
C GLU A 4 21.61 -61.03 -11.39
N GLY A 5 20.88 -59.90 -11.39
CA GLY A 5 20.57 -58.86 -12.39
C GLY A 5 19.43 -57.93 -11.88
N ILE A 6 19.38 -56.65 -12.28
CA ILE A 6 18.36 -55.65 -11.86
C ILE A 6 18.03 -54.73 -13.05
N PRO A 7 16.74 -54.50 -13.42
CA PRO A 7 16.39 -53.55 -14.47
C PRO A 7 16.25 -52.12 -13.93
N HIS A 8 17.06 -51.19 -14.44
CA HIS A 8 16.82 -49.75 -14.28
C HIS A 8 15.97 -49.20 -15.43
N SER A 9 15.16 -48.18 -15.12
CA SER A 9 14.17 -47.60 -16.02
C SER A 9 14.77 -47.02 -17.31
N SER A 10 14.14 -47.32 -18.44
CA SER A 10 14.40 -46.67 -19.72
C SER A 10 13.93 -45.21 -19.69
N GLN A 11 14.77 -44.28 -20.13
CA GLN A 11 14.35 -42.96 -20.59
C GLN A 11 14.97 -42.74 -21.97
N THR A 12 14.12 -42.61 -22.99
CA THR A 12 14.56 -42.60 -24.39
C THR A 12 15.22 -41.26 -24.75
N GLN A 13 16.39 -41.36 -25.36
CA GLN A 13 17.10 -40.26 -26.00
C GLN A 13 16.69 -40.19 -27.47
N GLU A 14 16.23 -39.04 -27.95
CA GLU A 14 16.28 -38.70 -29.37
C GLU A 14 16.95 -37.32 -29.50
N GLN A 15 18.03 -37.28 -30.28
CA GLN A 15 18.80 -36.08 -30.61
C GLN A 15 18.91 -35.98 -32.13
N ASP A 16 18.49 -34.84 -32.66
CA ASP A 16 18.95 -34.22 -33.91
C ASP A 16 18.56 -32.74 -33.81
N CYS A 17 19.22 -31.73 -34.38
CA CYS A 17 20.59 -31.52 -34.82
C CYS A 17 20.64 -30.04 -35.29
N LEU A 18 21.13 -29.15 -34.41
CA LEU A 18 21.77 -27.85 -34.70
C LEU A 18 21.19 -26.90 -35.80
N GLN A 19 20.73 -25.70 -35.40
CA GLN A 19 21.11 -24.47 -36.13
C GLN A 19 21.10 -23.17 -35.31
N SER A 20 22.32 -22.72 -34.98
CA SER A 20 22.86 -21.34 -34.95
C SER A 20 22.13 -20.11 -34.36
N GLN A 21 22.79 -19.56 -33.32
CA GLN A 21 23.12 -18.13 -33.06
C GLN A 21 22.05 -17.14 -32.54
N PRO A 22 22.34 -16.37 -31.46
CA PRO A 22 21.51 -15.28 -30.96
C PRO A 22 21.87 -13.93 -31.57
N VAL A 23 20.87 -13.08 -31.83
CA VAL A 23 21.08 -11.69 -32.28
C VAL A 23 21.02 -10.74 -31.08
N SER A 24 22.17 -10.13 -30.79
CA SER A 24 22.28 -8.90 -30.00
C SER A 24 21.71 -7.72 -30.79
N ASN A 25 21.07 -6.76 -30.13
CA ASN A 25 21.31 -5.33 -30.38
C ASN A 25 20.77 -4.45 -29.23
N ASN A 26 21.58 -3.45 -28.86
CA ASN A 26 21.18 -2.36 -27.99
C ASN A 26 20.67 -1.19 -28.86
N GLU A 27 19.58 -0.55 -28.45
CA GLU A 27 19.15 0.77 -28.95
C GLU A 27 19.16 1.70 -27.72
N GLU A 28 20.21 2.50 -27.51
CA GLU A 28 20.34 3.87 -28.05
C GLU A 28 19.14 4.77 -27.70
N MET A 29 19.11 5.29 -26.47
CA MET A 29 18.31 6.48 -26.15
C MET A 29 19.12 7.75 -26.43
N ALA A 30 18.63 8.55 -27.38
CA ALA A 30 19.20 9.86 -27.70
C ALA A 30 18.99 10.86 -26.55
N ILE A 31 20.08 11.29 -25.92
CA ILE A 31 20.07 12.38 -24.93
C ILE A 31 20.25 13.71 -25.68
N LYS A 32 19.28 14.62 -25.57
CA LYS A 32 19.42 15.98 -26.12
C LYS A 32 20.34 16.83 -25.23
N GLN A 33 21.33 17.48 -25.84
CA GLN A 33 22.13 18.55 -25.24
C GLN A 33 21.72 19.91 -25.81
N GLU A 34 21.33 20.84 -24.93
CA GLU A 34 21.68 22.27 -24.95
C GLU A 34 21.47 22.78 -23.50
N SER A 35 22.49 23.21 -22.75
CA SER A 35 23.36 24.40 -22.86
C SER A 35 22.86 25.56 -21.98
N GLY A 36 23.65 25.90 -20.95
CA GLY A 36 23.59 27.19 -20.23
C GLY A 36 23.12 27.14 -18.78
N GLY A 37 24.04 27.35 -17.83
CA GLY A 37 23.71 27.52 -16.40
C GLY A 37 24.90 27.28 -15.47
N ASP A 38 25.64 28.34 -15.15
CA ASP A 38 26.68 28.38 -14.12
C ASP A 38 26.08 28.19 -12.71
N GLY A 39 26.78 27.53 -11.77
CA GLY A 39 26.21 27.18 -10.47
C GLY A 39 26.98 26.17 -9.61
N GLU A 40 28.12 26.61 -9.08
CA GLU A 40 28.74 26.22 -7.80
C GLU A 40 28.73 24.75 -7.33
N VAL A 41 29.90 24.14 -7.47
CA VAL A 41 30.43 22.93 -6.80
C VAL A 41 29.82 22.55 -5.44
N GLU A 42 29.33 21.31 -5.32
CA GLU A 42 29.06 20.68 -4.02
C GLU A 42 30.33 20.52 -3.18
N GLU A 43 30.25 20.96 -1.92
CA GLU A 43 31.29 20.81 -0.91
C GLU A 43 31.25 19.38 -0.31
N TYR A 44 31.77 18.40 -1.05
CA TYR A 44 32.13 17.11 -0.47
C TYR A 44 33.26 17.30 0.56
N LEU A 45 32.88 17.46 1.84
CA LEU A 45 33.81 17.53 2.97
C LEU A 45 34.52 16.19 3.18
N SER A 46 35.54 15.96 2.35
CA SER A 46 36.54 14.93 2.54
C SER A 46 37.28 15.21 3.85
N PHE A 47 37.08 14.36 4.86
CA PHE A 47 37.74 14.47 6.17
C PHE A 47 39.26 14.33 6.01
N ARG A 48 39.92 15.46 5.79
CA ARG A 48 41.36 15.54 5.62
C ARG A 48 42.04 15.26 6.97
N SER A 49 42.50 14.02 7.14
CA SER A 49 43.41 13.67 8.22
C SER A 49 44.63 14.60 8.18
N VAL A 50 44.77 15.44 9.20
CA VAL A 50 45.89 16.38 9.34
C VAL A 50 47.07 15.62 9.94
N GLY A 51 47.78 14.88 9.08
CA GLY A 51 49.14 14.44 9.36
C GLY A 51 50.13 15.55 9.03
N ASP A 52 51.02 15.88 9.97
CA ASP A 52 52.03 16.94 9.80
C ASP A 52 52.92 16.70 8.57
N GLY A 53 53.07 17.75 7.75
CA GLY A 53 53.78 17.69 6.47
C GLY A 53 54.26 19.06 5.99
N LEU A 54 55.02 19.76 6.82
CA LEU A 54 55.52 21.11 6.52
C LEU A 54 56.72 21.08 5.55
N SER A 55 56.45 21.13 4.24
CA SER A 55 57.49 21.22 3.20
C SER A 55 57.78 22.68 2.80
N THR A 56 59.04 23.10 3.02
CA THR A 56 59.52 24.45 2.72
C THR A 56 60.03 24.58 1.28
N SER A 57 59.66 25.66 0.58
CA SER A 57 60.37 26.10 -0.64
C SER A 57 60.34 27.62 -0.79
N ALA A 58 61.49 28.25 -0.57
CA ALA A 58 61.82 29.58 -1.09
C ALA A 58 63.35 29.77 -1.05
N VAL A 59 63.97 29.96 -2.23
CA VAL A 59 65.38 30.35 -2.34
C VAL A 59 65.48 31.87 -2.20
N GLY A 60 66.34 32.35 -1.31
CA GLY A 60 66.61 33.79 -1.17
C GLY A 60 67.59 34.12 -0.06
N CYS A 61 68.86 34.38 -0.39
CA CYS A 61 69.85 34.87 0.57
C CYS A 61 69.63 36.35 0.91
N ALA A 62 69.28 36.64 2.16
CA ALA A 62 69.51 37.93 2.81
C ALA A 62 69.71 37.71 4.32
N SER A 63 70.64 38.44 4.94
CA SER A 63 70.93 38.29 6.36
C SER A 63 69.80 38.89 7.22
N ALA A 64 69.07 38.03 7.93
CA ALA A 64 68.20 38.44 9.02
C ALA A 64 68.32 37.41 10.15
N ALA A 65 68.43 37.90 11.39
CA ALA A 65 68.40 37.06 12.58
C ALA A 65 67.14 36.19 12.59
N PRO A 66 67.17 34.97 13.17
CA PRO A 66 66.00 34.10 13.23
C PRO A 66 64.88 34.81 13.99
N ARG A 67 63.90 35.33 13.23
CA ARG A 67 62.64 35.83 13.77
C ARG A 67 61.89 34.63 14.30
N ARG A 68 62.18 34.28 15.56
CA ARG A 68 61.40 33.33 16.36
C ARG A 68 59.97 33.84 16.39
N GLY A 69 59.15 33.36 15.46
CA GLY A 69 57.71 33.52 15.55
C GLY A 69 57.23 32.98 16.90
N PRO A 70 56.13 33.51 17.46
CA PRO A 70 55.61 32.99 18.71
C PRO A 70 55.42 31.48 18.54
N ALA A 71 56.04 30.70 19.44
CA ALA A 71 55.91 29.25 19.41
C ALA A 71 54.43 28.92 19.53
N LEU A 72 53.91 28.12 18.58
CA LEU A 72 52.54 27.62 18.64
C LEU A 72 52.36 26.93 19.99
N LEU A 73 51.52 27.51 20.84
CA LEU A 73 51.20 26.97 22.16
C LEU A 73 50.42 25.67 21.95
N HIS A 74 51.13 24.56 22.04
CA HIS A 74 50.53 23.23 21.96
C HIS A 74 49.78 22.97 23.27
N ILE A 75 48.45 23.12 23.23
CA ILE A 75 47.56 22.72 24.32
C ILE A 75 47.31 21.22 24.18
N ASP A 76 47.93 20.45 25.06
CA ASP A 76 47.66 19.02 25.18
C ASP A 76 46.27 18.81 25.81
N ARG A 77 45.33 18.31 25.00
CA ARG A 77 43.95 18.06 25.44
C ARG A 77 43.85 16.92 26.47
N HIS A 78 44.85 16.05 26.57
CA HIS A 78 44.88 14.97 27.57
C HIS A 78 45.22 15.45 28.99
N GLN A 79 45.75 16.68 29.13
CA GLN A 79 46.00 17.32 30.43
C GLN A 79 44.78 18.07 30.97
N ILE A 80 43.70 18.18 30.19
CA ILE A 80 42.43 18.77 30.62
C ILE A 80 41.51 17.64 31.06
N GLN A 81 40.92 17.76 32.26
CA GLN A 81 40.02 16.75 32.80
C GLN A 81 38.80 16.55 31.88
N ALA A 82 38.64 15.33 31.38
CA ALA A 82 37.44 14.92 30.64
C ALA A 82 36.31 14.55 31.61
N VAL A 83 35.07 14.71 31.16
CA VAL A 83 33.88 14.22 31.86
C VAL A 83 33.74 12.72 31.61
N GLU A 84 33.55 11.94 32.68
CA GLU A 84 33.28 10.50 32.62
C GLU A 84 32.05 10.20 31.74
N PRO A 85 32.06 9.16 30.88
CA PRO A 85 30.97 8.90 29.93
C PRO A 85 29.58 8.83 30.56
N SER A 86 29.47 8.31 31.79
CA SER A 86 28.22 8.23 32.56
C SER A 86 27.68 9.58 33.05
N ALA A 87 28.52 10.62 33.12
CA ALA A 87 28.14 11.97 33.52
C ALA A 87 27.95 12.92 32.31
N GLN A 88 28.42 12.56 31.12
CA GLN A 88 28.35 13.42 29.92
C GLN A 88 26.92 13.84 29.56
N ALA A 89 25.95 12.94 29.68
CA ALA A 89 24.54 13.27 29.44
C ALA A 89 23.99 14.32 30.42
N LEU A 90 24.43 14.29 31.69
CA LEU A 90 24.00 15.24 32.71
C LEU A 90 24.62 16.63 32.51
N GLU A 91 25.89 16.69 32.13
CA GLU A 91 26.57 17.95 31.77
C GLU A 91 25.93 18.59 30.52
N LEU A 92 25.62 17.79 29.49
CA LEU A 92 24.92 18.25 28.29
C LEU A 92 23.49 18.75 28.61
N GLN A 93 22.77 18.05 29.47
CA GLN A 93 21.46 18.51 29.96
C GLN A 93 21.58 19.82 30.76
N GLY A 94 22.65 20.02 31.51
CA GLY A 94 22.98 21.29 32.18
C GLY A 94 23.20 22.47 31.22
N LEU A 95 23.53 22.19 29.96
CA LEU A 95 23.63 23.18 28.88
C LEU A 95 22.32 23.33 28.07
N GLY A 96 21.24 22.63 28.47
CA GLY A 96 19.96 22.62 27.75
C GLY A 96 19.94 21.77 26.49
N VAL A 97 20.87 20.80 26.37
CA VAL A 97 20.89 19.84 25.26
C VAL A 97 20.16 18.57 25.66
N ASP A 98 19.07 18.25 24.96
CA ASP A 98 18.36 16.98 25.12
C ASP A 98 19.20 15.82 24.56
N VAL A 99 19.52 14.85 25.43
CA VAL A 99 20.20 13.60 25.06
C VAL A 99 19.19 12.47 25.14
N TYR A 100 18.86 11.90 23.99
CA TYR A 100 17.95 10.76 23.90
C TYR A 100 18.71 9.45 24.10
N ASP A 101 18.11 8.53 24.85
CA ASP A 101 18.49 7.12 24.78
C ASP A 101 18.09 6.58 23.39
N GLN A 102 19.02 5.93 22.71
CA GLN A 102 18.83 5.49 21.33
C GLN A 102 17.71 4.45 21.22
N ASP A 103 17.65 3.48 22.12
CA ASP A 103 16.66 2.40 22.07
C ASP A 103 15.25 2.98 22.31
N VAL A 104 15.12 3.91 23.27
CA VAL A 104 13.86 4.60 23.58
C VAL A 104 13.38 5.46 22.40
N LEU A 105 14.30 6.16 21.72
CA LEU A 105 13.98 6.96 20.54
C LEU A 105 13.52 6.08 19.38
N GLU A 106 14.25 5.00 19.07
CA GLU A 106 13.92 4.08 17.98
C GLU A 106 12.56 3.41 18.22
N GLN A 107 12.28 2.95 19.45
CA GLN A 107 11.00 2.33 19.79
C GLN A 107 9.85 3.33 19.77
N GLY A 108 10.06 4.58 20.22
CA GLY A 108 9.08 5.66 20.10
C GLY A 108 8.74 5.98 18.64
N VAL A 109 9.75 6.06 17.77
CA VAL A 109 9.57 6.31 16.32
C VAL A 109 8.82 5.15 15.66
N LEU A 110 9.22 3.90 15.92
CA LEU A 110 8.55 2.71 15.37
C LEU A 110 7.07 2.67 15.79
N GLN A 111 6.78 2.86 17.08
CA GLN A 111 5.40 2.89 17.58
C GLN A 111 4.58 4.03 16.97
N GLN A 112 5.17 5.22 16.78
CA GLN A 112 4.51 6.34 16.14
C GLN A 112 4.18 6.03 14.66
N VAL A 113 5.09 5.39 13.94
CA VAL A 113 4.87 4.97 12.54
C VAL A 113 3.77 3.92 12.44
N ASP A 114 3.80 2.88 13.27
CA ASP A 114 2.77 1.83 13.30
C ASP A 114 1.38 2.43 13.58
N ASN A 115 1.28 3.28 14.60
CA ASN A 115 0.04 3.99 14.92
C ASN A 115 -0.46 4.84 13.75
N ALA A 116 0.41 5.63 13.12
CA ALA A 116 0.05 6.47 11.97
C ALA A 116 -0.41 5.64 10.76
N ILE A 117 0.24 4.49 10.48
CA ILE A 117 -0.16 3.57 9.40
C ILE A 117 -1.53 2.95 9.71
N HIS A 118 -1.76 2.49 10.94
CA HIS A 118 -3.05 1.91 11.34
C HIS A 118 -4.19 2.93 11.32
N GLU A 119 -3.95 4.16 11.78
CA GLU A 119 -4.93 5.25 11.72
C GLU A 119 -5.26 5.67 10.30
N ALA A 120 -4.26 5.86 9.44
CA ALA A 120 -4.46 6.18 8.02
C ALA A 120 -5.22 5.06 7.29
N SER A 121 -4.87 3.80 7.56
CA SER A 121 -5.53 2.63 6.99
C SER A 121 -7.00 2.55 7.41
N ARG A 122 -7.30 2.73 8.70
CA ARG A 122 -8.67 2.78 9.24
C ARG A 122 -9.47 3.95 8.66
N ALA A 123 -8.86 5.12 8.51
CA ALA A 123 -9.50 6.28 7.88
C ALA A 123 -9.85 6.02 6.41
N SER A 124 -8.95 5.41 5.64
CA SER A 124 -9.22 5.03 4.25
C SER A 124 -10.37 4.01 4.16
N GLN A 125 -10.36 2.98 5.02
CA GLN A 125 -11.43 1.98 5.06
C GLN A 125 -12.80 2.61 5.36
N LEU A 126 -12.89 3.54 6.32
CA LEU A 126 -14.14 4.24 6.63
C LEU A 126 -14.64 5.08 5.44
N VAL A 127 -13.74 5.76 4.73
CA VAL A 127 -14.07 6.52 3.51
C VAL A 127 -14.60 5.61 2.40
N ASP A 128 -14.04 4.42 2.23
CA ASP A 128 -14.49 3.47 1.21
C ASP A 128 -15.83 2.81 1.58
N VAL A 129 -16.04 2.47 2.86
CA VAL A 129 -17.34 2.04 3.39
C VAL A 129 -18.41 3.14 3.22
N GLU A 130 -18.07 4.41 3.41
CA GLU A 130 -18.98 5.53 3.19
C GLU A 130 -19.37 5.67 1.70
N LYS A 131 -18.41 5.55 0.77
CA LYS A 131 -18.68 5.52 -0.69
C LYS A 131 -19.61 4.35 -1.06
N GLU A 132 -19.34 3.15 -0.53
CA GLU A 132 -20.21 1.99 -0.74
C GLU A 132 -21.61 2.22 -0.18
N TYR A 133 -21.72 2.79 1.02
CA TYR A 133 -23.00 3.12 1.63
C TYR A 133 -23.79 4.13 0.78
N ARG A 134 -23.11 5.14 0.22
CA ARG A 134 -23.68 6.11 -0.72
C ARG A 134 -24.27 5.41 -1.96
N SER A 135 -23.50 4.53 -2.59
CA SER A 135 -23.93 3.74 -3.76
C SER A 135 -25.13 2.84 -3.44
N VAL A 136 -25.16 2.22 -2.26
CA VAL A 136 -26.29 1.40 -1.78
C VAL A 136 -27.56 2.23 -1.59
N LEU A 137 -27.47 3.50 -1.19
CA LEU A 137 -28.63 4.41 -1.11
C LEU A 137 -29.17 4.81 -2.50
N ASP A 138 -28.30 4.97 -3.49
CA ASP A 138 -28.71 5.23 -4.87
C ASP A 138 -29.42 4.00 -5.47
N ASP A 139 -28.88 2.79 -5.25
CA ASP A 139 -29.49 1.52 -5.60
C ASP A 139 -30.85 1.32 -4.90
N LEU A 140 -30.96 1.66 -3.62
CA LEU A 140 -32.22 1.61 -2.86
C LEU A 140 -33.28 2.54 -3.49
N THR A 141 -32.87 3.75 -3.87
CA THR A 141 -33.74 4.76 -4.51
C THR A 141 -34.20 4.33 -5.91
N SER A 142 -33.28 3.78 -6.70
CA SER A 142 -33.53 3.19 -8.02
C SER A 142 -34.47 2.00 -7.94
N CYS A 143 -34.22 1.07 -7.00
CA CYS A 143 -35.03 -0.12 -6.78
C CYS A 143 -36.46 0.22 -6.33
N THR A 144 -36.59 1.14 -5.38
CA THR A 144 -37.89 1.64 -4.89
C THR A 144 -38.69 2.35 -5.99
N THR A 145 -38.01 3.13 -6.84
CA THR A 145 -38.66 3.81 -7.97
C THR A 145 -39.12 2.82 -9.04
N SER A 146 -38.32 1.81 -9.34
CA SER A 146 -38.70 0.70 -10.22
C SER A 146 -39.92 -0.06 -9.68
N LEU A 147 -39.96 -0.37 -8.38
CA LEU A 147 -41.13 -1.01 -7.74
C LEU A 147 -42.40 -0.17 -7.86
N ARG A 148 -42.29 1.16 -7.67
CA ARG A 148 -43.40 2.10 -7.87
C ARG A 148 -43.94 2.05 -9.32
N GLN A 149 -43.06 1.99 -10.31
CA GLN A 149 -43.44 1.84 -11.72
C GLN A 149 -44.10 0.48 -12.01
N ILE A 150 -43.57 -0.62 -11.45
CA ILE A 150 -44.15 -1.96 -11.59
C ILE A 150 -45.56 -2.02 -10.97
N ASN A 151 -45.76 -1.46 -9.78
CA ASN A 151 -47.08 -1.37 -9.15
C ASN A 151 -48.08 -0.58 -10.02
N LYS A 152 -47.66 0.55 -10.60
CA LYS A 152 -48.49 1.31 -11.55
C LYS A 152 -48.89 0.49 -12.79
N ILE A 153 -48.00 -0.37 -13.30
CA ILE A 153 -48.33 -1.28 -14.41
C ILE A 153 -49.35 -2.35 -13.96
N ILE A 154 -49.20 -2.90 -12.74
CA ILE A 154 -50.16 -3.85 -12.16
C ILE A 154 -51.55 -3.20 -12.03
N GLU A 155 -51.62 -1.97 -11.51
CA GLU A 155 -52.86 -1.18 -11.41
C GLU A 155 -53.52 -0.95 -12.78
N GLN A 156 -52.73 -0.65 -13.81
CA GLN A 156 -53.24 -0.42 -15.17
C GLN A 156 -53.74 -1.70 -15.87
N LEU A 157 -53.11 -2.85 -15.64
CA LEU A 157 -53.47 -4.12 -16.29
C LEU A 157 -54.58 -4.89 -15.55
N SER A 158 -54.70 -4.73 -14.22
CA SER A 158 -55.64 -5.50 -13.40
C SER A 158 -57.12 -5.40 -13.84
N PRO A 159 -57.68 -4.23 -14.17
CA PRO A 159 -59.08 -4.11 -14.60
C PRO A 159 -59.41 -4.89 -15.88
N GLN A 160 -58.43 -5.12 -16.75
CA GLN A 160 -58.60 -5.77 -18.05
C GLN A 160 -58.19 -7.25 -18.04
N ALA A 161 -57.60 -7.74 -16.95
CA ALA A 161 -57.14 -9.13 -16.83
C ALA A 161 -58.31 -10.14 -16.76
N ALA A 162 -59.48 -9.74 -16.30
CA ALA A 162 -60.67 -10.59 -16.27
C ALA A 162 -61.30 -10.80 -17.66
N THR A 163 -61.11 -9.86 -18.59
CA THR A 163 -61.73 -9.88 -19.94
C THR A 163 -60.76 -10.30 -21.04
N SER A 164 -59.44 -10.23 -20.81
CA SER A 164 -58.41 -10.62 -21.79
C SER A 164 -57.37 -11.57 -21.22
N ARG A 165 -57.30 -12.78 -21.79
CA ARG A 165 -56.36 -13.85 -21.41
C ARG A 165 -54.90 -13.42 -21.51
N ASP A 166 -54.55 -12.64 -22.54
CA ASP A 166 -53.16 -12.22 -22.77
C ASP A 166 -52.77 -11.04 -21.88
N ILE A 167 -53.72 -10.18 -21.50
CA ILE A 167 -53.49 -9.19 -20.43
C ILE A 167 -53.28 -9.89 -19.09
N ASN A 168 -54.05 -10.94 -18.78
CA ASN A 168 -53.85 -11.72 -17.55
C ASN A 168 -52.44 -12.37 -17.50
N ARG A 169 -52.00 -12.99 -18.59
CA ARG A 169 -50.63 -13.53 -18.72
C ARG A 169 -49.55 -12.45 -18.53
N LYS A 170 -49.76 -11.26 -19.10
CA LYS A 170 -48.85 -10.13 -18.93
C LYS A 170 -48.81 -9.66 -17.48
N LEU A 171 -49.97 -9.56 -16.84
CA LEU A 171 -50.10 -9.20 -15.42
C LEU A 171 -49.33 -10.19 -14.52
N ASP A 172 -49.42 -11.50 -14.76
CA ASP A 172 -48.68 -12.50 -13.99
C ASP A 172 -47.15 -12.42 -14.19
N SER A 173 -46.70 -12.07 -15.40
CA SER A 173 -45.28 -11.75 -15.64
C SER A 173 -44.82 -10.53 -14.83
N VAL A 174 -45.61 -9.44 -14.83
CA VAL A 174 -45.31 -8.22 -14.06
C VAL A 174 -45.37 -8.49 -12.54
N LYS A 175 -46.26 -9.35 -12.04
CA LYS A 175 -46.26 -9.81 -10.63
C LYS A 175 -44.97 -10.55 -10.27
N ARG A 176 -44.41 -11.39 -11.15
CA ARG A 176 -43.09 -12.03 -10.92
C ARG A 176 -41.96 -11.00 -10.93
N GLN A 177 -41.99 -10.03 -11.83
CA GLN A 177 -41.02 -8.92 -11.83
C GLN A 177 -41.06 -8.13 -10.52
N LYS A 178 -42.27 -7.84 -10.00
CA LYS A 178 -42.47 -7.24 -8.67
C LYS A 178 -41.78 -8.06 -7.58
N TYR A 179 -42.10 -9.35 -7.49
CA TYR A 179 -41.53 -10.26 -6.48
C TYR A 179 -39.99 -10.28 -6.54
N ASN A 180 -39.41 -10.49 -7.72
CA ASN A 180 -37.96 -10.52 -7.90
C ASN A 180 -37.31 -9.19 -7.47
N LYS A 181 -37.95 -8.05 -7.78
CA LYS A 181 -37.46 -6.72 -7.40
C LYS A 181 -37.62 -6.44 -5.90
N GLU A 182 -38.66 -6.97 -5.25
CA GLU A 182 -38.81 -6.94 -3.78
C GLU A 182 -37.72 -7.79 -3.08
N GLN A 183 -37.33 -8.93 -3.65
CA GLN A 183 -36.20 -9.70 -3.13
C GLN A 183 -34.85 -8.97 -3.35
N GLN A 184 -34.67 -8.25 -4.47
CA GLN A 184 -33.51 -7.37 -4.65
C GLN A 184 -33.49 -6.26 -3.60
N LEU A 185 -34.63 -5.63 -3.31
CA LEU A 185 -34.75 -4.59 -2.28
C LEU A 185 -34.30 -5.10 -0.91
N LYS A 186 -34.74 -6.29 -0.48
CA LYS A 186 -34.29 -6.90 0.78
C LYS A 186 -32.77 -7.07 0.84
N LYS A 187 -32.13 -7.52 -0.23
CA LYS A 187 -30.66 -7.67 -0.31
C LYS A 187 -29.95 -6.32 -0.18
N ILE A 188 -30.44 -5.28 -0.88
CA ILE A 188 -29.91 -3.91 -0.78
C ILE A 188 -30.07 -3.38 0.66
N THR A 189 -31.24 -3.54 1.29
CA THR A 189 -31.47 -3.11 2.68
C THR A 189 -30.62 -3.89 3.69
N ALA A 190 -30.32 -5.16 3.45
CA ALA A 190 -29.40 -5.93 4.29
C ALA A 190 -27.96 -5.36 4.20
N LYS A 191 -27.46 -5.09 2.98
CA LYS A 191 -26.15 -4.44 2.79
C LYS A 191 -26.11 -3.04 3.42
N GLN A 192 -27.18 -2.25 3.26
CA GLN A 192 -27.33 -0.93 3.89
C GLN A 192 -27.14 -1.00 5.40
N LYS A 193 -27.85 -1.91 6.08
CA LYS A 193 -27.78 -2.08 7.54
C LYS A 193 -26.39 -2.51 8.02
N HIS A 194 -25.74 -3.41 7.28
CA HIS A 194 -24.39 -3.87 7.58
C HIS A 194 -23.36 -2.74 7.48
N LEU A 195 -23.36 -2.00 6.37
CA LEU A 195 -22.49 -0.83 6.19
C LEU A 195 -22.77 0.27 7.23
N GLN A 196 -24.05 0.51 7.57
CA GLN A 196 -24.44 1.46 8.61
C GLN A 196 -23.94 1.04 10.01
N ALA A 197 -23.88 -0.26 10.31
CA ALA A 197 -23.31 -0.76 11.56
C ALA A 197 -21.80 -0.50 11.64
N ILE A 198 -21.06 -0.76 10.54
CA ILE A 198 -19.62 -0.47 10.43
C ILE A 198 -19.34 1.04 10.63
N LEU A 199 -20.08 1.90 9.92
CA LEU A 199 -19.96 3.36 10.07
C LEU A 199 -20.37 3.87 11.47
N GLY A 200 -21.28 3.16 12.13
CA GLY A 200 -21.70 3.43 13.52
C GLY A 200 -20.70 2.98 14.58
N GLY A 201 -19.55 2.44 14.21
CA GLY A 201 -18.55 1.91 15.15
C GLY A 201 -18.98 0.63 15.86
N ALA A 202 -20.03 -0.05 15.39
CA ALA A 202 -20.27 -1.43 15.79
C ALA A 202 -19.14 -2.28 15.20
N GLU A 203 -18.41 -2.98 16.05
CA GLU A 203 -17.23 -3.76 15.68
C GLU A 203 -17.65 -5.05 14.95
N VAL A 204 -18.12 -4.88 13.71
CA VAL A 204 -18.49 -5.97 12.83
C VAL A 204 -17.20 -6.62 12.34
N LYS A 205 -16.82 -7.74 12.98
CA LYS A 205 -15.80 -8.64 12.45
C LYS A 205 -16.16 -8.97 11.00
N ILE A 206 -15.30 -8.56 10.07
CA ILE A 206 -15.50 -8.78 8.63
C ILE A 206 -15.10 -10.22 8.31
N GLU A 207 -15.87 -11.18 8.83
CA GLU A 207 -15.91 -12.53 8.28
C GLU A 207 -16.88 -12.50 7.10
N LEU A 208 -16.31 -12.60 5.90
CA LEU A 208 -16.99 -12.58 4.62
C LEU A 208 -17.76 -13.90 4.40
N ASP A 209 -18.74 -14.19 5.26
CA ASP A 209 -19.52 -15.43 5.17
C ASP A 209 -20.58 -15.31 4.07
N HIS A 210 -20.12 -15.54 2.84
CA HIS A 210 -20.90 -15.46 1.61
C HIS A 210 -21.66 -16.76 1.32
N ALA A 211 -21.99 -17.54 2.35
CA ALA A 211 -22.65 -18.84 2.27
C ALA A 211 -24.09 -18.82 2.84
N SER A 212 -24.92 -19.75 2.35
CA SER A 212 -26.29 -20.05 2.85
C SER A 212 -27.37 -18.97 2.65
N LEU A 213 -27.81 -18.81 1.41
CA LEU A 213 -29.25 -18.62 1.08
C LEU A 213 -29.61 -19.46 -0.16
N GLU A 214 -29.24 -20.74 -0.12
CA GLU A 214 -29.68 -21.81 -1.01
C GLU A 214 -30.70 -22.69 -0.26
N GLU A 215 -31.92 -22.19 -0.05
CA GLU A 215 -33.09 -23.04 0.18
C GLU A 215 -34.40 -22.30 -0.11
N ASP A 216 -35.01 -22.59 -1.26
CA ASP A 216 -36.48 -22.71 -1.34
C ASP A 216 -36.80 -23.74 -2.43
N ALA A 217 -37.27 -24.92 -2.00
CA ALA A 217 -37.46 -26.06 -2.88
C ALA A 217 -38.68 -25.85 -3.77
N VAL A 218 -38.46 -25.74 -5.08
CA VAL A 218 -39.56 -25.72 -6.06
C VAL A 218 -40.33 -27.05 -5.99
N PRO A 219 -41.62 -27.06 -5.61
CA PRO A 219 -42.44 -28.26 -5.70
C PRO A 219 -42.63 -28.56 -7.19
N ARG A 220 -42.12 -29.71 -7.66
CA ARG A 220 -42.43 -30.17 -9.01
C ARG A 220 -43.94 -30.40 -9.12
N CYS A 221 -44.56 -29.84 -10.15
CA CYS A 221 -45.93 -30.21 -10.50
C CYS A 221 -45.98 -31.72 -10.78
N LEU A 222 -46.73 -32.45 -9.97
CA LEU A 222 -47.18 -33.80 -10.33
C LEU A 222 -48.34 -33.64 -11.31
N GLU A 223 -48.16 -34.12 -12.54
CA GLU A 223 -49.24 -34.28 -13.50
C GLU A 223 -50.12 -35.46 -13.09
N HIS A 224 -51.44 -35.26 -13.13
CA HIS A 224 -52.47 -36.32 -13.18
C HIS A 224 -53.80 -35.74 -13.69
#